data_AF-A0A5D2TJ16-F1
#
_entry.id   AF-A0A5D2TJ16-F1
#
_cell.length_a   1.000
_cell.length_b   1.000
_cell.length_c   1.000
_cell.angle_alpha   90.00
_cell.angle_beta   90.00
_cell.angle_gamma   90.00
#
_symmetry.space_group_name_H-M   'P 1'
#
loop_
_entity.id
_entity.type
_entity.pdbx_description
1 polymer ?
#
loop_
_entity_poly.entity_id
_entity_poly.type
_entity_poly.pdbx_seq_one_letter_code
_entity_poly.pdbx_strand_id
1 'polypeptide(L)'
;MMRRSASKKAGQPNSTNSINFSPSDLFRTASSRASSKEMERIDNLFHSYANRSLGMIDPEGIETLCSDMEVDHTDVRILMLAWKMKAEKQGYFTLEEWRRGMKALRADTVSKLRKALPELEKEVKRPSNFEDFYSYSFCYCLTEEKQKSIDIESICQLLDLVLGSHFRAQVDYFIEYLKIQSDYKVINMDQWMGFFRFCNEWLKFPVLATTLSLAEKIEEYK
;
A
#
# COMPACT_ATOMS: atom_id res chain seq x y z
N MET A 1 10.31 13.74 91.08
CA MET A 1 9.56 13.78 89.80
C MET A 1 10.19 12.79 88.83
N MET A 2 9.35 11.93 88.23
CA MET A 2 9.47 11.13 86.98
C MET A 2 10.84 11.11 86.24
N ARG A 3 11.36 10.03 85.63
CA ARG A 3 10.81 8.78 85.06
C ARG A 3 11.96 7.81 84.70
N ARG A 4 11.57 6.56 84.40
CA ARG A 4 12.28 5.29 84.19
C ARG A 4 13.39 5.20 83.11
N SER A 5 14.24 4.19 83.32
CA SER A 5 15.27 3.56 82.48
C SER A 5 14.77 2.97 81.14
N ALA A 6 15.65 2.89 80.12
CA ALA A 6 15.99 1.68 79.33
C ALA A 6 16.92 2.00 78.13
N SER A 7 17.71 1.00 77.73
CA SER A 7 18.87 1.06 76.82
C SER A 7 18.55 0.69 75.35
N LYS A 8 19.53 0.96 74.44
CA LYS A 8 19.76 0.47 73.04
C LYS A 8 19.28 1.28 71.81
N LYS A 9 20.25 1.70 70.97
CA LYS A 9 20.34 1.58 69.46
C LYS A 9 21.54 2.43 68.98
N ALA A 10 22.64 1.92 68.42
CA ALA A 10 22.87 1.31 67.09
C ALA A 10 22.27 2.10 65.91
N GLY A 11 23.12 2.64 65.02
CA GLY A 11 22.67 3.24 63.75
C GLY A 11 23.73 3.93 62.87
N GLN A 12 24.49 3.15 62.11
CA GLN A 12 24.86 3.40 60.71
C GLN A 12 24.93 2.02 60.02
N PRO A 13 24.50 1.86 58.75
CA PRO A 13 25.27 2.39 57.61
C PRO A 13 24.46 2.79 56.35
N ASN A 14 25.22 3.32 55.38
CA ASN A 14 24.92 3.59 53.97
C ASN A 14 23.96 2.58 53.30
N SER A 15 23.03 3.11 52.48
CA SER A 15 22.39 2.38 51.40
C SER A 15 22.43 3.21 50.12
N THR A 16 23.41 2.91 49.26
CA THR A 16 23.31 3.15 47.82
C THR A 16 22.15 2.32 47.28
N ASN A 17 21.08 2.98 46.81
CA ASN A 17 19.99 2.31 46.10
C ASN A 17 20.53 1.79 44.75
N SER A 18 20.98 0.54 44.72
CA SER A 18 21.18 -0.23 43.51
C SER A 18 19.81 -0.50 42.88
N ILE A 19 19.48 0.29 41.85
CA ILE A 19 18.32 0.03 40.98
C ILE A 19 18.61 -1.26 40.23
N ASN A 20 18.11 -2.39 40.72
CA ASN A 20 18.12 -3.66 40.01
C ASN A 20 17.13 -3.56 38.85
N PHE A 21 17.60 -3.11 37.68
CA PHE A 21 16.83 -3.24 36.44
C PHE A 21 16.66 -4.73 36.14
N SER A 22 15.41 -5.18 36.07
CA SER A 22 15.13 -6.55 35.63
C SER A 22 15.60 -6.70 34.18
N PRO A 23 16.07 -7.88 33.75
CA PRO A 23 16.39 -8.13 32.35
C PRO A 23 15.25 -7.74 31.41
N SER A 24 13.99 -7.96 31.83
CA SER A 24 12.79 -7.53 31.10
C SER A 24 12.68 -6.02 30.87
N ASP A 25 13.13 -5.19 31.81
CA ASP A 25 13.09 -3.72 31.66
C ASP A 25 14.18 -3.22 30.72
N LEU A 26 15.35 -3.87 30.72
CA LEU A 26 16.42 -3.61 29.76
C LEU A 26 16.01 -4.03 28.35
N PHE A 27 15.38 -5.19 28.18
CA PHE A 27 14.85 -5.65 26.89
C PHE A 27 13.73 -4.73 26.37
N ARG A 28 12.80 -4.28 27.24
CA ARG A 28 11.76 -3.31 26.85
C ARG A 28 12.36 -1.97 26.42
N THR A 29 13.36 -1.48 27.15
CA THR A 29 14.04 -0.20 26.83
C THR A 29 14.88 -0.29 25.55
N ALA A 30 15.53 -1.43 25.31
CA ALA A 30 16.27 -1.67 24.06
C ALA A 30 15.32 -1.75 22.85
N SER A 31 14.18 -2.45 23.01
CA SER A 31 13.15 -2.58 21.98
C SER A 31 12.51 -1.22 21.63
N SER A 32 12.17 -0.41 22.64
CA SER A 32 11.60 0.93 22.41
C SER A 32 12.58 1.88 21.72
N ARG A 33 13.86 1.84 22.10
CA ARG A 33 14.93 2.61 21.42
C ARG A 33 15.15 2.17 19.98
N ALA A 34 15.10 0.86 19.70
CA ALA A 34 15.25 0.34 18.35
C ALA A 34 14.10 0.77 17.43
N SER A 35 12.85 0.71 17.92
CA SER A 35 11.65 1.21 17.22
C SER A 35 11.74 2.71 16.92
N SER A 36 12.20 3.53 17.88
CA SER A 36 12.41 4.96 17.66
C SER A 36 13.44 5.24 16.56
N LYS A 37 14.56 4.51 16.55
CA LYS A 37 15.60 4.66 15.51
C LYS A 37 15.15 4.19 14.13
N GLU A 38 14.28 3.18 14.08
CA GLU A 38 13.67 2.74 12.82
C GLU A 38 12.74 3.82 12.25
N MET A 39 11.88 4.39 13.09
CA MET A 39 10.99 5.49 12.67
C MET A 39 11.78 6.69 12.14
N GLU A 40 12.86 7.08 12.83
CA GLU A 40 13.73 8.16 12.37
C GLU A 40 14.37 7.88 11.00
N ARG A 41 14.76 6.63 10.73
CA ARG A 41 15.27 6.25 9.39
C ARG A 41 14.20 6.31 8.32
N ILE A 42 12.97 5.89 8.62
CA ILE A 42 11.83 5.99 7.71
C ILE A 42 11.53 7.45 7.37
N ASP A 43 11.57 8.34 8.35
CA ASP A 43 11.34 9.78 8.17
C ASP A 43 12.44 10.44 7.37
N ASN A 44 13.70 10.11 7.67
CA ASN A 44 14.85 10.62 6.92
C ASN A 44 14.79 10.19 5.44
N LEU A 45 14.34 8.96 5.18
CA LEU A 45 14.13 8.48 3.82
C LEU A 45 12.95 9.20 3.13
N PHE A 46 11.88 9.52 3.84
CA PHE A 46 10.81 10.35 3.29
C PHE A 46 11.36 11.72 2.86
N HIS A 47 12.15 12.37 3.73
CA HIS A 47 12.70 13.68 3.48
C HIS A 47 13.74 13.74 2.36
N SER A 48 14.31 12.61 1.93
CA SER A 48 15.18 12.58 0.74
C SER A 48 14.40 12.71 -0.57
N TYR A 49 13.10 12.38 -0.57
CA TYR A 49 12.22 12.46 -1.75
C TYR A 49 11.15 13.55 -1.64
N ALA A 50 10.85 14.02 -0.44
CA ALA A 50 9.79 14.98 -0.23
C ALA A 50 10.16 16.38 -0.74
N ASN A 51 9.20 17.02 -1.41
CA ASN A 51 9.27 18.43 -1.73
C ASN A 51 9.17 19.26 -0.45
N ARG A 52 10.19 20.07 -0.17
CA ARG A 52 10.28 20.87 1.06
C ARG A 52 9.16 21.89 1.22
N SER A 53 8.61 22.40 0.12
CA SER A 53 7.54 23.39 0.12
C SER A 53 6.17 22.77 0.34
N LEU A 54 5.94 21.58 -0.21
CA LEU A 54 4.67 20.86 -0.10
C LEU A 54 4.59 19.98 1.16
N GLY A 55 5.75 19.59 1.72
CA GLY A 55 5.81 18.64 2.84
C GLY A 55 5.38 17.22 2.47
N MET A 56 5.35 16.91 1.17
CA MET A 56 4.88 15.65 0.59
C MET A 56 5.87 15.20 -0.48
N ILE A 57 5.94 13.89 -0.73
CA ILE A 57 6.55 13.37 -1.95
C ILE A 57 5.56 13.68 -3.07
N ASP A 58 6.00 14.44 -4.06
CA ASP A 58 5.24 14.82 -5.25
C ASP A 58 5.65 13.94 -6.45
N PRO A 59 5.11 14.14 -7.66
CA PRO A 59 5.44 13.29 -8.80
C PRO A 59 6.95 13.21 -9.09
N GLU A 60 7.68 14.32 -8.98
CA GLU A 60 9.15 14.35 -9.17
C GLU A 60 9.88 13.50 -8.11
N GLY A 61 9.43 13.57 -6.85
CA GLY A 61 9.93 12.72 -5.78
C GLY A 61 9.64 11.23 -6.00
N ILE A 62 8.47 10.89 -6.54
CA ILE A 62 8.11 9.51 -6.90
C ILE A 62 8.98 9.01 -8.04
N GLU A 63 9.20 9.80 -9.09
CA GLU A 63 10.09 9.43 -10.19
C GLU A 63 11.51 9.15 -9.70
N THR A 64 12.04 10.00 -8.81
CA THR A 64 13.36 9.82 -8.19
C THR A 64 13.40 8.53 -7.37
N LEU A 65 12.36 8.26 -6.57
CA LEU A 65 12.23 7.02 -5.81
C LEU A 65 12.19 5.78 -6.71
N CYS A 66 11.44 5.83 -7.81
CA CYS A 66 11.33 4.75 -8.78
C CYS A 66 12.69 4.48 -9.46
N SER A 67 13.41 5.54 -9.83
CA SER A 67 14.78 5.46 -10.35
C SER A 67 15.73 4.76 -9.37
N ASP A 68 15.72 5.15 -8.10
CA ASP A 68 16.58 4.53 -7.07
C ASP A 68 16.21 3.07 -6.78
N MET A 69 14.94 2.71 -6.97
CA MET A 69 14.47 1.33 -6.89
C MET A 69 14.75 0.52 -8.17
N GLU A 70 15.21 1.14 -9.25
CA GLU A 70 15.37 0.53 -10.58
C GLU A 70 14.03 -0.05 -11.09
N VAL A 71 12.94 0.69 -10.89
CA VAL A 71 11.58 0.33 -11.30
C VAL A 71 11.00 1.47 -12.15
N ASP A 72 10.23 1.14 -13.18
CA ASP A 72 9.55 2.15 -13.97
C ASP A 72 8.43 2.82 -13.16
N HIS A 73 8.25 4.14 -13.29
CA HIS A 73 7.23 4.87 -12.53
C HIS A 73 5.79 4.51 -12.95
N THR A 74 5.62 3.89 -14.12
CA THR A 74 4.34 3.35 -14.62
C THR A 74 4.12 1.89 -14.24
N ASP A 75 5.08 1.25 -13.54
CA ASP A 75 4.96 -0.14 -13.13
C ASP A 75 3.85 -0.34 -12.09
N VAL A 76 3.08 -1.43 -12.24
CA VAL A 76 1.98 -1.78 -11.33
C VAL A 76 2.43 -1.89 -9.86
N ARG A 77 3.72 -2.21 -9.62
CA ARG A 77 4.30 -2.28 -8.28
C ARG A 77 4.27 -0.94 -7.56
N ILE A 78 4.31 0.19 -8.28
CA ILE A 78 4.17 1.53 -7.69
C ILE A 78 2.73 1.76 -7.24
N LEU A 79 1.74 1.32 -8.03
CA LEU A 79 0.34 1.33 -7.63
C LEU A 79 0.06 0.40 -6.44
N MET A 80 0.70 -0.78 -6.39
CA MET A 80 0.63 -1.69 -5.23
C MET A 80 1.25 -1.07 -3.98
N LEU A 81 2.33 -0.28 -4.13
CA LEU A 81 2.94 0.46 -3.03
C LEU A 81 1.99 1.54 -2.50
N ALA A 82 1.35 2.31 -3.38
CA ALA A 82 0.33 3.28 -3.02
C ALA A 82 -0.83 2.62 -2.25
N TRP A 83 -1.30 1.46 -2.72
CA TRP A 83 -2.31 0.65 -2.02
C TRP A 83 -1.85 0.24 -0.62
N LYS A 84 -0.59 -0.18 -0.46
CA LYS A 84 -0.03 -0.59 0.83
C LYS A 84 0.07 0.59 1.81
N MET A 85 0.39 1.77 1.31
CA MET A 85 0.41 3.03 2.06
C MET A 85 -0.98 3.55 2.39
N LYS A 86 -2.00 3.07 1.66
CA LYS A 86 -3.36 3.63 1.61
C LYS A 86 -3.30 5.10 1.20
N ALA A 87 -2.57 5.38 0.13
CA ALA A 87 -2.40 6.73 -0.39
C ALA A 87 -3.73 7.26 -0.94
N GLU A 88 -4.10 8.47 -0.53
CA GLU A 88 -5.38 9.09 -0.89
C GLU A 88 -5.33 9.82 -2.23
N LYS A 89 -4.17 10.40 -2.58
CA LYS A 89 -4.01 11.23 -3.78
C LYS A 89 -3.02 10.62 -4.77
N GLN A 90 -3.42 10.50 -6.03
CA GLN A 90 -2.53 10.00 -7.10
C GLN A 90 -1.29 10.86 -7.25
N GLY A 91 -0.12 10.22 -7.25
CA GLY A 91 1.16 10.89 -7.49
C GLY A 91 1.67 11.68 -6.30
N TYR A 92 1.06 11.54 -5.10
CA TYR A 92 1.56 12.16 -3.89
C TYR A 92 1.56 11.19 -2.71
N PHE A 93 2.56 11.32 -1.84
CA PHE A 93 2.60 10.62 -0.56
C PHE A 93 2.85 11.60 0.59
N THR A 94 1.98 11.56 1.59
CA THR A 94 2.19 12.21 2.89
C THR A 94 3.18 11.42 3.74
N LEU A 95 3.74 12.07 4.77
CA LEU A 95 4.61 11.40 5.74
C LEU A 95 3.87 10.26 6.48
N GLU A 96 2.57 10.41 6.74
CA GLU A 96 1.79 9.40 7.45
C GLU A 96 1.55 8.15 6.61
N GLU A 97 1.16 8.32 5.34
CA GLU A 97 1.02 7.24 4.36
C GLU A 97 2.36 6.52 4.16
N TRP A 98 3.45 7.28 4.02
CA TRP A 98 4.79 6.74 3.90
C TRP A 98 5.18 5.89 5.11
N ARG A 99 5.06 6.43 6.33
CA ARG A 99 5.34 5.70 7.57
C ARG A 99 4.53 4.41 7.68
N ARG A 100 3.25 4.46 7.31
CA ARG A 100 2.35 3.30 7.30
C ARG A 100 2.86 2.20 6.38
N GLY A 101 3.17 2.55 5.13
CA GLY A 101 3.69 1.60 4.14
C GLY A 101 5.05 1.03 4.53
N MET A 102 6.01 1.89 4.88
CA MET A 102 7.37 1.49 5.24
C MET A 102 7.41 0.58 6.47
N LYS A 103 6.60 0.88 7.49
CA LYS A 103 6.47 0.03 8.67
C LYS A 103 5.82 -1.32 8.32
N ALA A 104 4.79 -1.33 7.48
CA ALA A 104 4.12 -2.56 7.08
C ALA A 104 5.03 -3.46 6.23
N LEU A 105 5.89 -2.87 5.40
CA LEU A 105 6.87 -3.57 4.57
C LEU A 105 8.19 -3.86 5.30
N ARG A 106 8.38 -3.32 6.52
CA ARG A 106 9.64 -3.37 7.28
C ARG A 106 10.84 -2.86 6.48
N ALA A 107 10.61 -1.77 5.75
CA ALA A 107 11.57 -1.16 4.84
C ALA A 107 11.91 0.26 5.28
N ASP A 108 13.10 0.44 5.86
CA ASP A 108 13.64 1.74 6.30
C ASP A 108 14.76 2.26 5.37
N THR A 109 14.97 1.62 4.22
CA THR A 109 15.94 1.99 3.17
C THR A 109 15.39 1.61 1.80
N VAL A 110 15.83 2.29 0.74
CA VAL A 110 15.46 1.96 -0.66
C VAL A 110 15.75 0.50 -1.00
N SER A 111 16.91 -0.01 -0.60
CA SER A 111 17.30 -1.41 -0.86
C SER A 111 16.32 -2.41 -0.25
N LYS A 112 15.83 -2.14 0.98
CA LYS A 112 14.81 -2.98 1.62
C LYS A 112 13.45 -2.83 0.94
N LEU A 113 13.08 -1.60 0.56
CA LEU A 113 11.83 -1.34 -0.16
C LEU A 113 11.78 -2.09 -1.49
N ARG A 114 12.82 -1.98 -2.30
CA ARG A 114 12.98 -2.72 -3.57
C ARG A 114 12.85 -4.23 -3.37
N LYS A 115 13.49 -4.77 -2.32
CA LYS A 115 13.39 -6.20 -1.97
C LYS A 115 12.01 -6.61 -1.45
N ALA A 116 11.21 -5.67 -0.95
CA ALA A 116 9.86 -5.93 -0.47
C ALA A 116 8.82 -5.95 -1.61
N LEU A 117 9.10 -5.30 -2.76
CA LEU A 117 8.15 -5.23 -3.88
C LEU A 117 7.67 -6.61 -4.39
N PRO A 118 8.53 -7.63 -4.59
CA PRO A 118 8.06 -8.95 -5.02
C PRO A 118 7.17 -9.66 -3.99
N GLU A 119 7.42 -9.44 -2.69
CA GLU A 119 6.58 -9.99 -1.63
C GLU A 119 5.25 -9.24 -1.52
N LEU A 120 5.25 -7.92 -1.75
CA LEU A 120 4.04 -7.12 -1.86
C LEU A 120 3.18 -7.57 -3.04
N GLU A 121 3.79 -7.87 -4.19
CA GLU A 121 3.08 -8.39 -5.35
C GLU A 121 2.38 -9.72 -5.03
N LYS A 122 3.07 -10.65 -4.35
CA LYS A 122 2.46 -11.91 -3.87
C LYS A 122 1.34 -11.67 -2.86
N GLU A 123 1.47 -10.67 -1.99
CA GLU A 123 0.43 -10.28 -1.03
C GLU A 123 -0.82 -9.77 -1.75
N VAL A 124 -0.66 -8.87 -2.73
CA VAL A 124 -1.75 -8.29 -3.51
C VAL A 124 -2.46 -9.34 -4.35
N LYS A 125 -1.73 -10.30 -4.93
CA LYS A 125 -2.30 -11.39 -5.75
C LYS A 125 -3.17 -12.40 -4.98
N ARG A 126 -3.29 -12.29 -3.65
CA ARG A 126 -4.23 -13.12 -2.88
C ARG A 126 -5.67 -12.67 -3.18
N PRO A 127 -6.64 -13.59 -3.36
CA PRO A 127 -7.99 -13.23 -3.83
C PRO A 127 -8.66 -12.08 -3.07
N SER A 128 -8.64 -12.09 -1.74
CA SER A 128 -9.24 -11.03 -0.91
C SER A 128 -8.53 -9.68 -1.05
N ASN A 129 -7.21 -9.70 -1.19
CA ASN A 129 -6.41 -8.48 -1.32
C ASN A 129 -6.49 -7.92 -2.72
N PHE A 130 -6.61 -8.79 -3.73
CA PHE A 130 -6.70 -8.36 -5.12
C PHE A 130 -8.00 -7.62 -5.39
N GLU A 131 -9.13 -8.07 -4.81
CA GLU A 131 -10.40 -7.35 -4.91
C GLU A 131 -10.32 -5.96 -4.26
N ASP A 132 -9.72 -5.85 -3.06
CA ASP A 132 -9.47 -4.56 -2.39
C ASP A 132 -8.53 -3.66 -3.21
N PHE A 133 -7.46 -4.23 -3.76
CA PHE A 133 -6.51 -3.54 -4.61
C PHE A 133 -7.15 -3.04 -5.91
N TYR A 134 -7.97 -3.86 -6.55
CA TYR A 134 -8.65 -3.53 -7.79
C TYR A 134 -9.69 -2.41 -7.57
N SER A 135 -10.46 -2.46 -6.48
CA SER A 135 -11.33 -1.35 -6.10
C SER A 135 -10.53 -0.07 -5.80
N TYR A 136 -9.45 -0.20 -5.05
CA TYR A 136 -8.56 0.91 -4.72
C TYR A 136 -7.95 1.57 -5.96
N SER A 137 -7.52 0.80 -6.96
CA SER A 137 -6.87 1.36 -8.15
C SER A 137 -7.78 2.32 -8.91
N PHE A 138 -9.08 2.04 -8.96
CA PHE A 138 -10.06 2.96 -9.54
C PHE A 138 -10.19 4.24 -8.68
N CYS A 139 -10.36 4.10 -7.37
CA CYS A 139 -10.44 5.26 -6.47
C CYS A 139 -9.19 6.13 -6.55
N TYR A 140 -8.02 5.50 -6.66
CA TYR A 140 -6.74 6.22 -6.74
C TYR A 140 -6.66 7.07 -8.01
N CYS A 141 -7.28 6.66 -9.10
CA CYS A 141 -7.34 7.43 -10.35
C CYS A 141 -8.41 8.55 -10.38
N LEU A 142 -9.21 8.71 -9.31
CA LEU A 142 -10.14 9.83 -9.19
C LEU A 142 -9.38 11.05 -8.66
N THR A 143 -9.02 11.98 -9.54
CA THR A 143 -8.17 13.13 -9.20
C THR A 143 -8.95 14.33 -8.67
N GLU A 144 -10.26 14.39 -8.91
CA GLU A 144 -11.13 15.51 -8.50
C GLU A 144 -12.14 15.07 -7.43
N GLU A 145 -12.41 15.93 -6.42
CA GLU A 145 -13.27 15.60 -5.26
C GLU A 145 -14.69 15.12 -5.61
N LYS A 146 -15.24 15.56 -6.75
CA LYS A 146 -16.59 15.22 -7.19
C LYS A 146 -16.62 14.19 -8.32
N GLN A 147 -15.46 13.72 -8.77
CA GLN A 147 -15.36 12.74 -9.84
C GLN A 147 -15.81 11.37 -9.32
N LYS A 148 -16.71 10.73 -10.07
CA LYS A 148 -17.23 9.39 -9.77
C LYS A 148 -16.99 8.40 -10.90
N SER A 149 -16.30 8.85 -11.94
CA SER A 149 -16.10 8.11 -13.17
C SER A 149 -14.78 8.53 -13.82
N ILE A 150 -14.13 7.58 -14.48
CA ILE A 150 -12.88 7.77 -15.19
C ILE A 150 -13.17 7.68 -16.69
N ASP A 151 -12.49 8.46 -17.51
CA ASP A 151 -12.62 8.37 -18.96
C ASP A 151 -12.12 7.01 -19.51
N ILE A 152 -12.57 6.66 -20.71
CA ILE A 152 -12.24 5.36 -21.31
C ILE A 152 -10.74 5.19 -21.55
N GLU A 153 -10.02 6.24 -21.93
CA GLU A 153 -8.60 6.14 -22.26
C GLU A 153 -7.80 5.77 -21.01
N SER A 154 -8.05 6.47 -19.89
CA SER A 154 -7.46 6.18 -18.59
C SER A 154 -7.87 4.79 -18.07
N ILE A 155 -9.13 4.38 -18.26
CA ILE A 155 -9.59 3.02 -17.89
C ILE A 155 -8.86 1.94 -18.68
N CYS A 156 -8.65 2.13 -19.98
CA CYS A 156 -7.92 1.15 -20.80
C CYS A 156 -6.50 0.94 -20.27
N GLN A 157 -5.82 2.04 -19.89
CA GLN A 157 -4.50 1.96 -19.29
C GLN A 157 -4.52 1.26 -17.93
N LEU A 158 -5.51 1.59 -17.08
CA LEU A 158 -5.65 0.99 -15.77
C LEU A 158 -5.96 -0.51 -15.85
N LEU A 159 -6.83 -0.94 -16.78
CA LEU A 159 -7.14 -2.35 -17.04
C LEU A 159 -5.90 -3.15 -17.42
N ASP A 160 -5.11 -2.64 -18.37
CA ASP A 160 -3.88 -3.29 -18.79
C ASP A 160 -2.89 -3.40 -17.63
N LEU A 161 -2.76 -2.32 -16.85
CA LEU A 161 -1.87 -2.26 -15.70
C LEU A 161 -2.22 -3.28 -14.61
N VAL A 162 -3.50 -3.37 -14.22
CA VAL A 162 -3.91 -4.20 -13.07
C VAL A 162 -4.29 -5.63 -13.45
N LEU A 163 -4.86 -5.86 -14.63
CA LEU A 163 -5.37 -7.18 -15.06
C LEU A 163 -4.59 -7.77 -16.25
N GLY A 164 -3.81 -6.99 -17.00
CA GLY A 164 -3.19 -7.43 -18.26
C GLY A 164 -2.21 -8.60 -18.11
N SER A 165 -1.65 -8.84 -16.93
CA SER A 165 -0.79 -10.00 -16.66
C SER A 165 -1.56 -11.30 -16.37
N HIS A 166 -2.82 -11.19 -15.93
CA HIS A 166 -3.64 -12.33 -15.50
C HIS A 166 -4.77 -12.67 -16.47
N PHE A 167 -5.35 -11.65 -17.12
CA PHE A 167 -6.55 -11.73 -17.95
C PHE A 167 -6.31 -11.08 -19.32
N ARG A 168 -5.14 -11.32 -19.93
CA ARG A 168 -4.70 -10.65 -21.16
C ARG A 168 -5.77 -10.64 -22.24
N ALA A 169 -6.31 -11.81 -22.61
CA ALA A 169 -7.32 -11.91 -23.66
C ALA A 169 -8.59 -11.10 -23.32
N GLN A 170 -9.12 -11.24 -22.11
CA GLN A 170 -10.35 -10.56 -21.68
C GLN A 170 -10.16 -9.05 -21.62
N VAL A 171 -8.99 -8.60 -21.14
CA VAL A 171 -8.61 -7.20 -21.11
C VAL A 171 -8.52 -6.63 -22.52
N ASP A 172 -7.84 -7.33 -23.44
CA ASP A 172 -7.68 -6.88 -24.83
C ASP A 172 -9.04 -6.73 -25.53
N TYR A 173 -9.92 -7.72 -25.39
CA TYR A 173 -11.29 -7.65 -25.96
C TYR A 173 -12.12 -6.53 -25.35
N PHE A 174 -12.06 -6.34 -24.03
CA PHE A 174 -12.83 -5.29 -23.38
C PHE A 174 -12.31 -3.90 -23.74
N ILE A 175 -10.99 -3.72 -23.84
CA ILE A 175 -10.35 -2.49 -24.33
C ILE A 175 -10.78 -2.20 -25.77
N GLU A 176 -10.78 -3.20 -26.65
CA GLU A 176 -11.24 -3.06 -28.03
C GLU A 176 -12.71 -2.61 -28.08
N TYR A 177 -13.57 -3.28 -27.32
CA TYR A 177 -14.98 -2.91 -27.19
C TYR A 177 -15.15 -1.47 -26.69
N LEU A 178 -14.45 -1.09 -25.62
CA LEU A 178 -14.51 0.26 -25.04
C LEU A 178 -14.07 1.35 -26.04
N LYS A 179 -13.12 1.04 -26.92
CA LYS A 179 -12.63 1.96 -27.96
C LYS A 179 -13.59 2.12 -29.13
N ILE A 180 -14.39 1.09 -29.44
CA ILE A 180 -15.35 1.10 -30.56
C ILE A 180 -16.68 1.71 -30.14
N GLN A 181 -17.16 1.38 -28.93
CA GLN A 181 -18.45 1.87 -28.45
C GLN A 181 -18.43 3.40 -28.24
N SER A 182 -19.55 4.05 -28.54
CA SER A 182 -19.71 5.52 -28.41
C SER A 182 -20.83 5.94 -27.45
N ASP A 183 -21.50 4.98 -26.82
CA ASP A 183 -22.69 5.20 -26.00
C ASP A 183 -22.36 5.90 -24.69
N TYR A 184 -21.15 5.66 -24.18
CA TYR A 184 -20.62 6.31 -22.99
C TYR A 184 -19.14 6.65 -23.19
N LYS A 185 -18.68 7.67 -22.45
CA LYS A 185 -17.29 8.16 -22.49
C LYS A 185 -16.51 7.93 -21.20
N VAL A 186 -17.20 7.42 -20.19
CA VAL A 186 -16.67 7.25 -18.84
C VAL A 186 -17.16 5.94 -18.24
N ILE A 187 -16.40 5.41 -17.29
CA ILE A 187 -16.70 4.22 -16.52
C ILE A 187 -16.80 4.59 -15.04
N ASN A 188 -17.85 4.12 -14.37
CA ASN A 188 -18.02 4.28 -12.93
C ASN A 188 -17.50 3.05 -12.15
N MET A 189 -17.48 3.16 -10.82
CA MET A 189 -17.01 2.09 -9.93
C MET A 189 -17.80 0.77 -10.10
N ASP A 190 -19.11 0.85 -10.31
CA ASP A 190 -19.94 -0.36 -10.42
C ASP A 190 -19.61 -1.15 -11.69
N GLN A 191 -19.40 -0.44 -12.81
CA GLN A 191 -18.96 -1.02 -14.08
C GLN A 191 -17.55 -1.59 -13.98
N TRP A 192 -16.64 -0.87 -13.33
CA TRP A 192 -15.27 -1.31 -13.06
C TRP A 192 -15.25 -2.64 -12.29
N MET A 193 -15.97 -2.70 -11.16
CA MET A 193 -16.10 -3.93 -10.36
C MET A 193 -16.88 -5.03 -11.09
N GLY A 194 -17.83 -4.66 -11.94
CA GLY A 194 -18.56 -5.59 -12.81
C GLY A 194 -17.63 -6.36 -13.74
N PHE A 195 -16.68 -5.67 -14.36
CA PHE A 195 -15.69 -6.31 -15.24
C PHE A 195 -14.80 -7.30 -14.49
N PHE A 196 -14.36 -6.97 -13.27
CA PHE A 196 -13.58 -7.89 -12.46
C PHE A 196 -14.36 -9.14 -12.03
N ARG A 197 -15.63 -8.98 -11.66
CA ARG A 197 -16.52 -10.12 -11.39
C ARG A 197 -16.68 -11.01 -12.62
N PHE A 198 -16.89 -10.43 -13.79
CA PHE A 198 -16.94 -11.15 -15.06
C PHE A 198 -15.65 -11.96 -15.32
N CYS A 199 -14.48 -11.35 -15.16
CA CYS A 199 -13.19 -12.04 -15.32
C CYS A 199 -13.05 -13.24 -14.36
N ASN A 200 -13.43 -13.07 -13.09
CA ASN A 200 -13.37 -14.13 -12.09
C ASN A 200 -14.37 -15.27 -12.33
N GLU A 201 -15.55 -14.98 -12.87
CA GLU A 201 -16.52 -16.00 -13.25
C GLU A 201 -16.09 -16.76 -14.50
N TRP A 202 -15.46 -16.08 -15.46
CA TRP A 202 -14.96 -16.69 -16.68
C TRP A 202 -13.92 -17.78 -16.41
N LEU A 203 -13.06 -17.60 -15.39
CA LEU A 203 -12.12 -18.64 -14.93
C LEU A 203 -12.80 -19.89 -14.35
N LYS A 204 -14.04 -19.77 -13.85
CA LYS A 204 -14.78 -20.88 -13.24
C LYS A 204 -15.44 -21.79 -14.29
N PHE A 205 -15.52 -21.37 -15.55
CA PHE A 205 -16.12 -22.15 -16.64
C PHE A 205 -15.18 -22.34 -17.84
N PRO A 206 -14.12 -23.18 -17.71
CA PRO A 206 -13.17 -23.44 -18.79
C PRO A 206 -13.80 -24.01 -20.07
N VAL A 207 -14.90 -24.76 -19.92
CA VAL A 207 -15.63 -25.42 -21.02
C VAL A 207 -16.37 -24.40 -21.89
N LEU A 208 -16.78 -23.24 -21.33
CA LEU A 208 -17.37 -22.15 -22.10
C LEU A 208 -16.29 -21.28 -22.77
N ALA A 209 -15.10 -21.17 -22.20
CA ALA A 209 -13.99 -20.41 -22.79
C ALA A 209 -13.48 -21.01 -24.12
N THR A 210 -13.74 -22.30 -24.36
CA THR A 210 -13.29 -23.03 -25.56
C THR A 210 -14.34 -23.15 -26.67
N THR A 211 -15.62 -22.86 -26.40
CA THR A 211 -16.73 -23.24 -27.27
C THR A 211 -17.49 -22.10 -27.93
N LEU A 212 -17.34 -20.87 -27.44
CA LEU A 212 -18.01 -19.68 -27.99
C LEU A 212 -17.02 -18.52 -28.01
N SER A 213 -17.01 -17.77 -29.10
CA SER A 213 -16.21 -16.55 -29.22
C SER A 213 -16.68 -15.51 -28.20
N LEU A 214 -15.75 -14.67 -27.70
CA LEU A 214 -16.09 -13.66 -26.70
C LEU A 214 -17.14 -12.65 -27.24
N ALA A 215 -17.18 -12.45 -28.55
CA ALA A 215 -18.15 -11.59 -29.25
C ALA A 215 -19.59 -12.09 -29.12
N GLU A 216 -19.83 -13.41 -29.23
CA GLU A 216 -21.17 -14.00 -29.11
C GLU A 216 -21.75 -13.84 -27.70
N LYS A 217 -20.89 -13.70 -26.67
CA LYS A 217 -21.32 -13.58 -25.27
C LYS A 217 -21.55 -12.15 -24.81
N ILE A 218 -20.91 -11.17 -25.43
CA ILE A 218 -21.19 -9.75 -25.15
C ILE A 218 -22.60 -9.39 -25.66
N GLU A 219 -23.07 -10.03 -26.74
CA GLU A 219 -24.47 -9.88 -27.17
C GLU A 219 -25.47 -10.55 -26.22
N GLU A 220 -25.12 -11.68 -25.60
CA GLU A 220 -26.01 -12.39 -24.66
C GLU A 220 -26.20 -11.65 -23.32
N TYR A 221 -25.31 -10.70 -23.02
CA TYR A 221 -25.36 -9.86 -21.80
C TYR A 221 -25.96 -8.46 -22.02
N LYS A 222 -26.47 -8.16 -23.22
CA LYS A 222 -27.33 -7.00 -23.50
C LYS A 222 -28.80 -7.34 -23.25
#